data_AF-I2GEF5-F1
#
_entry.id   AF-I2GEF5-F1
#
_cell.length_a   1.000
_cell.length_b   1.000
_cell.length_c   1.000
_cell.angle_alpha   90.00
_cell.angle_beta   90.00
_cell.angle_gamma   90.00
#
_symmetry.space_group_name_H-M   'P 1'
#
loop_
_entity.id
_entity.type
_entity.pdbx_description
1 polymer ?
#
loop_
_entity_poly.entity_id
_entity_poly.type
_entity_poly.pdbx_seq_one_letter_code
_entity_poly.pdbx_strand_id
1 'polypeptide(L)'
;MKNDILLIGQRRSILSALTDALAEDNLRATYTNAIATAHIDFNGSDFALVAFGRGVTSQQQATIRATFSAQNPQIRFVEGLAPIIPLLKDQIRIDLARQPNQIPLLSRFDYTLTYALRVLVDVRRDCLVKLTIYHLNSFFKASQVAVLTRRLTAGKHILSVDRKQLGSFGTNFLVLTINDSGLYVRTCNVPLTIMKNLLAKRHAAKSYPASPHR
;
A
#
# COMPACT_ATOMS: atom_id res chain seq x y z
N MET A 1 -22.59 13.50 16.77
CA MET A 1 -22.37 12.35 15.87
C MET A 1 -20.88 12.17 15.73
N LYS A 2 -20.32 10.99 16.03
CA LYS A 2 -18.87 10.78 16.06
C LYS A 2 -18.37 10.36 14.67
N ASN A 3 -17.38 11.06 14.12
CA ASN A 3 -16.71 10.66 12.90
C ASN A 3 -15.51 9.81 13.30
N ASP A 4 -15.51 8.53 12.94
CA ASP A 4 -14.50 7.62 13.48
C ASP A 4 -13.11 7.85 12.84
N ILE A 5 -13.05 8.48 11.67
CA ILE A 5 -11.82 8.59 10.87
C ILE A 5 -11.57 10.04 10.42
N LEU A 6 -10.34 10.53 10.66
CA LEU A 6 -9.83 11.76 10.05
C LEU A 6 -8.75 11.44 9.00
N LEU A 7 -8.93 11.93 7.77
CA LEU A 7 -7.96 11.80 6.69
C LEU A 7 -7.23 13.13 6.49
N ILE A 8 -5.90 13.14 6.60
CA ILE A 8 -5.08 14.35 6.48
C ILE A 8 -4.14 14.19 5.30
N GLY A 9 -4.17 15.07 4.31
CA GLY A 9 -3.25 14.98 3.18
C GLY A 9 -3.33 16.11 2.16
N GLN A 10 -2.34 16.20 1.28
CA GLN A 10 -2.24 17.30 0.33
C GLN A 10 -3.29 17.26 -0.80
N ARG A 11 -3.68 16.04 -1.24
CA ARG A 11 -4.48 15.85 -2.45
C ARG A 11 -5.96 15.68 -2.11
N ARG A 12 -6.73 16.77 -2.21
CA ARG A 12 -8.17 16.78 -1.95
C ARG A 12 -8.95 15.72 -2.74
N SER A 13 -8.63 15.51 -4.01
CA SER A 13 -9.31 14.52 -4.85
C SER A 13 -9.17 13.09 -4.33
N ILE A 14 -7.97 12.72 -3.85
CA ILE A 14 -7.72 11.41 -3.24
C ILE A 14 -8.44 11.28 -1.90
N LEU A 15 -8.43 12.34 -1.09
CA LEU A 15 -9.12 12.35 0.20
C LEU A 15 -10.64 12.21 0.05
N SER A 16 -11.22 12.93 -0.90
CA SER A 16 -12.65 12.83 -1.22
C SER A 16 -13.01 11.43 -1.69
N ALA A 17 -12.28 10.90 -2.69
CA ALA A 17 -12.54 9.56 -3.21
C ALA A 17 -12.36 8.46 -2.15
N LEU A 18 -11.41 8.63 -1.21
CA LEU A 18 -11.25 7.69 -0.09
C LEU A 18 -12.41 7.80 0.90
N THR A 19 -12.91 9.00 1.15
CA THR A 19 -14.08 9.22 2.01
C THR A 19 -15.31 8.54 1.42
N ASP A 20 -15.54 8.71 0.12
CA ASP A 20 -16.66 8.07 -0.59
C ASP A 20 -16.54 6.54 -0.52
N ALA A 21 -15.34 6.01 -0.79
CA ALA A 21 -15.09 4.56 -0.73
C ALA A 21 -15.23 3.97 0.68
N LEU A 22 -14.92 4.74 1.74
CA LEU A 22 -15.13 4.33 3.13
C LEU A 22 -16.61 4.37 3.51
N ALA A 23 -17.37 5.33 2.98
CA ALA A 23 -18.81 5.43 3.21
C ALA A 23 -19.56 4.21 2.65
N GLU A 24 -19.12 3.63 1.53
CA GLU A 24 -19.64 2.35 1.00
C GLU A 24 -19.54 1.19 2.02
N ASP A 25 -18.54 1.25 2.92
CA ASP A 25 -18.32 0.27 3.97
C ASP A 25 -18.94 0.71 5.33
N ASN A 26 -19.83 1.71 5.33
CA ASN A 26 -20.44 2.34 6.50
C ASN A 26 -19.44 3.00 7.48
N LEU A 27 -18.25 3.35 6.99
CA LEU A 27 -17.22 4.02 7.78
C LEU A 27 -17.32 5.54 7.60
N ARG A 28 -17.47 6.26 8.71
CA ARG A 28 -17.57 7.73 8.70
C ARG A 28 -16.20 8.37 8.72
N ALA A 29 -15.83 8.98 7.59
CA ALA A 29 -14.60 9.73 7.46
C ALA A 29 -14.85 11.21 7.21
N THR A 30 -13.96 12.06 7.72
CA THR A 30 -13.81 13.45 7.33
C THR A 30 -12.38 13.68 6.89
N TYR A 31 -12.15 14.68 6.05
CA TYR A 31 -10.82 14.97 5.55
C TYR A 31 -10.45 16.44 5.67
N THR A 32 -9.14 16.70 5.70
CA THR A 32 -8.58 18.05 5.56
C THR A 32 -7.31 18.02 4.73
N ASN A 33 -7.13 19.07 3.92
CA ASN A 33 -5.87 19.41 3.26
C ASN A 33 -5.13 20.57 3.94
N ALA A 34 -5.70 21.15 4.99
CA ALA A 34 -5.06 22.15 5.84
C ALA A 34 -4.15 21.47 6.88
N ILE A 35 -3.07 20.84 6.41
CA ILE A 35 -2.20 19.97 7.22
C ILE A 35 -1.61 20.73 8.43
N ALA A 36 -1.20 21.99 8.23
CA ALA A 36 -0.54 22.78 9.25
C ALA A 36 -1.45 23.08 10.46
N THR A 37 -2.75 23.23 10.23
CA THR A 37 -3.74 23.60 11.26
C THR A 37 -4.60 22.44 11.70
N ALA A 38 -4.43 21.24 11.14
CA ALA A 38 -5.29 20.09 11.44
C ALA A 38 -5.37 19.73 12.94
N HIS A 39 -4.32 20.00 13.73
CA HIS A 39 -4.32 19.76 15.18
C HIS A 39 -5.05 20.84 16.00
N ILE A 40 -5.41 21.96 15.36
CA ILE A 40 -6.14 23.09 15.94
C ILE A 40 -7.61 23.01 15.50
N ASP A 41 -7.85 22.75 14.21
CA ASP A 41 -9.18 22.77 13.59
C ASP A 41 -10.05 21.58 14.01
N PHE A 42 -9.46 20.53 14.58
CA PHE A 42 -10.12 19.27 14.93
C PHE A 42 -9.79 18.83 16.36
N ASN A 43 -10.75 18.18 17.00
CA ASN A 43 -10.57 17.54 18.31
C ASN A 43 -10.31 16.04 18.15
N GLY A 44 -9.14 15.56 18.59
CA GLY A 44 -8.74 14.16 18.54
C GLY A 44 -9.68 13.20 19.29
N SER A 45 -10.47 13.70 20.25
CA SER A 45 -11.48 12.93 20.98
C SER A 45 -12.64 12.46 20.08
N ASP A 46 -12.85 13.15 18.96
CA ASP A 46 -13.91 12.83 18.01
C ASP A 46 -13.57 11.63 17.13
N PHE A 47 -12.28 11.28 17.01
CA PHE A 47 -11.81 10.26 16.07
C PHE A 47 -11.28 9.02 16.77
N ALA A 48 -11.54 7.85 16.18
CA ALA A 48 -10.91 6.59 16.57
C ALA A 48 -9.60 6.35 15.79
N LEU A 49 -9.47 6.95 14.60
CA LEU A 49 -8.33 6.77 13.72
C LEU A 49 -8.01 8.05 12.93
N VAL A 50 -6.73 8.33 12.73
CA VAL A 50 -6.22 9.38 11.85
C VAL A 50 -5.32 8.75 10.80
N ALA A 51 -5.61 8.99 9.53
CA ALA A 51 -4.81 8.53 8.41
C ALA A 51 -4.06 9.70 7.76
N PHE A 52 -2.73 9.59 7.68
CA PHE A 52 -1.87 10.57 7.03
C PHE A 52 -1.58 10.16 5.58
N GLY A 53 -1.80 11.07 4.65
CA GLY A 53 -1.32 10.92 3.27
C GLY A 53 0.19 11.13 3.18
N ARG A 54 0.80 10.58 2.13
CA ARG A 54 2.27 10.64 1.89
C ARG A 54 2.88 12.05 1.82
N GLY A 55 2.06 13.08 1.65
CA GLY A 55 2.51 14.48 1.61
C GLY A 55 2.59 15.15 2.99
N VAL A 56 2.24 14.46 4.06
CA VAL A 56 2.35 14.97 5.44
C VAL A 56 3.75 14.62 5.97
N THR A 57 4.54 15.63 6.32
CA THR A 57 5.91 15.43 6.79
C THR A 57 5.95 14.78 8.17
N SER A 58 7.06 14.11 8.51
CA SER A 58 7.21 13.47 9.83
C SER A 58 7.06 14.46 10.98
N GLN A 59 7.50 15.70 10.81
CA GLN A 59 7.32 16.76 11.81
C GLN A 59 5.84 17.13 11.98
N GLN A 60 5.10 17.32 10.89
CA GLN A 60 3.66 17.58 10.94
C GLN A 60 2.90 16.42 11.60
N GLN A 61 3.24 15.18 11.24
CA GLN A 61 2.66 13.99 11.87
C GLN A 61 2.96 13.96 13.36
N ALA A 62 4.20 14.25 13.78
CA ALA A 62 4.59 14.23 15.19
C ALA A 62 3.78 15.25 16.00
N THR A 63 3.60 16.48 15.50
CA THR A 63 2.77 17.50 16.13
C THR A 63 1.32 17.03 16.29
N ILE A 64 0.70 16.54 15.20
CA ILE A 64 -0.69 16.07 15.23
C ILE A 64 -0.85 14.87 16.18
N ARG A 65 0.09 13.91 16.13
CA ARG A 65 0.10 12.74 17.00
C ARG A 65 0.18 13.12 18.47
N ALA A 66 1.08 14.04 18.84
CA ALA A 66 1.23 14.49 20.21
C ALA A 66 -0.06 15.14 20.73
N THR A 67 -0.62 16.09 19.98
CA THR A 67 -1.84 16.81 20.38
C THR A 67 -3.04 15.87 20.50
N PHE A 68 -3.27 15.00 19.52
CA PHE A 68 -4.44 14.13 19.55
C PHE A 68 -4.30 12.98 20.54
N SER A 69 -3.10 12.46 20.77
CA SER A 69 -2.90 11.43 21.80
C SER A 69 -3.14 11.97 23.21
N ALA A 70 -2.86 13.26 23.44
CA ALA A 70 -3.19 13.91 24.71
C ALA A 70 -4.72 14.03 24.94
N GLN A 71 -5.49 14.12 23.87
CA GLN A 71 -6.96 14.21 23.91
C GLN A 71 -7.62 12.83 23.93
N ASN A 72 -7.07 11.87 23.19
CA ASN A 72 -7.54 10.50 23.09
C ASN A 72 -6.35 9.52 23.06
N PRO A 73 -5.97 8.93 24.21
CA PRO A 73 -4.86 7.97 24.27
C PRO A 73 -5.06 6.69 23.46
N GLN A 74 -6.30 6.39 23.04
CA GLN A 74 -6.65 5.21 22.24
C GLN A 74 -6.72 5.50 20.74
N ILE A 75 -6.47 6.75 20.31
CA ILE A 75 -6.52 7.11 18.90
C ILE A 75 -5.43 6.36 18.12
N ARG A 76 -5.83 5.77 16.99
CA ARG A 76 -4.90 5.08 16.10
C ARG A 76 -4.40 6.01 15.01
N PHE A 77 -3.17 5.81 14.59
CA PHE A 77 -2.57 6.57 13.50
C PHE A 77 -2.08 5.65 12.41
N VAL A 78 -2.47 5.93 11.18
CA VAL A 78 -2.14 5.13 10.00
C VAL A 78 -1.43 6.01 8.98
N GLU A 79 -0.32 5.53 8.44
CA GLU A 79 0.38 6.20 7.34
C GLU A 79 -0.05 5.55 6.02
N GLY A 80 -0.66 6.34 5.15
CA GLY A 80 -1.16 5.88 3.85
C GLY A 80 -0.02 5.41 2.97
N LEU A 81 -0.05 4.12 2.62
CA LEU A 81 1.07 3.42 1.97
C LEU A 81 1.23 3.82 0.50
N ALA A 82 0.12 4.03 -0.22
CA ALA A 82 0.10 4.47 -1.60
C ALA A 82 -1.17 5.29 -1.87
N PRO A 83 -1.17 6.25 -2.80
CA PRO A 83 -2.39 6.98 -3.19
C PRO A 83 -3.26 6.11 -4.11
N ILE A 84 -3.64 4.93 -3.63
CA ILE A 84 -4.44 3.93 -4.33
C ILE A 84 -5.65 3.64 -3.44
N ILE A 85 -6.84 4.08 -3.87
CA ILE A 85 -8.04 4.11 -3.01
C ILE A 85 -8.39 2.74 -2.42
N PRO A 86 -8.45 1.63 -3.20
CA PRO A 86 -8.73 0.32 -2.62
C PRO A 86 -7.73 -0.10 -1.54
N LEU A 87 -6.43 0.19 -1.75
CA LEU A 87 -5.39 -0.17 -0.80
C LEU A 87 -5.47 0.64 0.50
N LEU A 88 -5.76 1.94 0.39
CA LEU A 88 -5.96 2.81 1.56
C LEU A 88 -7.21 2.40 2.35
N LYS A 89 -8.28 2.02 1.65
CA LYS A 89 -9.51 1.51 2.26
C LYS A 89 -9.23 0.24 3.07
N ASP A 90 -8.58 -0.75 2.45
CA ASP A 90 -8.23 -2.00 3.12
C ASP A 90 -7.30 -1.78 4.32
N GLN A 91 -6.34 -0.87 4.19
CA GLN A 91 -5.44 -0.50 5.28
C GLN A 91 -6.22 0.04 6.49
N ILE A 92 -7.10 1.01 6.28
CA ILE A 92 -7.92 1.61 7.34
C ILE A 92 -8.82 0.56 7.98
N ARG A 93 -9.48 -0.29 7.19
CA ARG A 93 -10.33 -1.36 7.73
C ARG A 93 -9.57 -2.32 8.62
N ILE A 94 -8.39 -2.76 8.17
CA ILE A 94 -7.55 -3.68 8.92
C ILE A 94 -7.02 -3.03 10.20
N ASP A 95 -6.56 -1.79 10.13
CA ASP A 95 -6.12 -1.06 11.32
C ASP A 95 -7.26 -0.82 12.30
N LEU A 96 -8.50 -0.60 11.83
CA LEU A 96 -9.70 -0.49 12.66
C LEU A 96 -10.09 -1.81 13.34
N ALA A 97 -9.98 -2.93 12.63
CA ALA A 97 -10.31 -4.26 13.13
C ALA A 97 -9.23 -4.86 14.04
N ARG A 98 -8.00 -4.34 14.00
CA ARG A 98 -6.87 -4.86 14.78
C ARG A 98 -7.13 -4.70 16.29
N GLN A 99 -6.94 -5.78 17.03
CA GLN A 99 -6.96 -5.76 18.49
C GLN A 99 -5.61 -5.31 19.07
N PRO A 100 -5.60 -4.52 20.16
CA PRO A 100 -4.37 -4.22 20.87
C PRO A 100 -3.76 -5.55 21.37
N ASN A 101 -2.45 -5.73 21.18
CA ASN A 101 -1.65 -6.91 21.58
C ASN A 101 -1.66 -8.12 20.63
N GLN A 102 -2.26 -8.04 19.44
CA GLN A 102 -2.08 -9.10 18.45
C GLN A 102 -0.64 -9.11 17.90
N ILE A 103 0.07 -10.21 18.15
CA ILE A 103 1.40 -10.44 17.55
C ILE A 103 1.24 -10.62 16.03
N PRO A 104 1.91 -9.79 15.20
CA PRO A 104 1.83 -9.91 13.75
C PRO A 104 2.25 -11.31 13.28
N LEU A 105 1.43 -11.94 12.43
CA LEU A 105 1.74 -13.24 11.84
C LEU A 105 2.98 -13.20 10.95
N LEU A 106 3.24 -12.05 10.33
CA LEU A 106 4.41 -11.82 9.49
C LEU A 106 5.58 -11.29 10.31
N SER A 107 6.72 -11.97 10.25
CA SER A 107 7.98 -11.51 10.83
C SER A 107 8.86 -10.81 9.79
N ARG A 108 8.78 -11.19 8.51
CA ARG A 108 9.53 -10.54 7.42
C ARG A 108 8.72 -10.45 6.13
N PHE A 109 8.78 -9.28 5.51
CA PHE A 109 8.30 -9.04 4.14
C PHE A 109 9.31 -8.21 3.38
N ASP A 110 9.87 -8.81 2.33
CA ASP A 110 10.94 -8.22 1.55
C ASP A 110 10.88 -8.75 0.12
N TYR A 111 11.66 -8.17 -0.79
CA TYR A 111 11.76 -8.67 -2.14
C TYR A 111 13.16 -8.49 -2.71
N THR A 112 13.51 -9.36 -3.65
CA THR A 112 14.67 -9.19 -4.51
C THR A 112 14.20 -9.18 -5.96
N LEU A 113 14.73 -8.22 -6.73
CA LEU A 113 14.40 -8.06 -8.15
C LEU A 113 15.69 -8.07 -8.96
N THR A 114 15.97 -9.21 -9.57
CA THR A 114 17.05 -9.38 -10.55
C THR A 114 16.43 -9.70 -11.91
N TYR A 115 16.40 -10.97 -12.32
CA TYR A 115 15.72 -11.42 -13.54
C TYR A 115 14.23 -11.72 -13.33
N ALA A 116 13.89 -12.20 -12.13
CA ALA A 116 12.53 -12.46 -11.67
C ALA A 116 12.30 -11.73 -10.34
N LEU A 117 11.03 -11.48 -10.02
CA LEU A 117 10.66 -10.96 -8.72
C LEU A 117 10.57 -12.13 -7.74
N ARG A 118 11.37 -12.09 -6.67
CA ARG A 118 11.32 -13.05 -5.57
C ARG A 118 10.89 -12.32 -4.32
N VAL A 119 9.74 -12.70 -3.78
CA VAL A 119 9.19 -12.13 -2.56
C VAL A 119 9.56 -13.03 -1.40
N LEU A 120 10.25 -12.48 -0.41
CA LEU A 120 10.66 -13.17 0.81
C LEU A 120 9.62 -12.92 1.88
N VAL A 121 9.06 -14.01 2.40
CA VAL A 121 8.00 -14.00 3.41
C VAL A 121 8.43 -14.90 4.56
N ASP A 122 8.39 -14.40 5.78
CA ASP A 122 8.61 -15.21 6.99
C ASP A 122 7.37 -15.10 7.87
N VAL A 123 6.71 -16.23 8.11
CA VAL A 123 5.44 -16.30 8.85
C VAL A 123 5.61 -17.13 10.12
N ARG A 124 5.03 -16.67 11.22
CA ARG A 124 5.14 -17.31 12.54
C ARG A 124 4.25 -18.54 12.70
N ARG A 125 3.17 -18.61 11.91
CA ARG A 125 2.15 -19.66 11.97
C ARG A 125 1.60 -19.92 10.58
N ASP A 126 1.00 -21.09 10.42
CA ASP A 126 0.30 -21.47 9.20
C ASP A 126 -0.79 -20.46 8.87
N CYS A 127 -0.79 -19.99 7.62
CA CYS A 127 -1.70 -18.94 7.18
C CYS A 127 -1.97 -19.00 5.68
N LEU A 128 -3.08 -18.37 5.27
CA LEU A 128 -3.35 -18.08 3.88
C LEU A 128 -2.76 -16.72 3.54
N VAL A 129 -1.93 -16.66 2.50
CA VAL A 129 -1.40 -15.40 1.98
C VAL A 129 -1.92 -15.14 0.58
N LYS A 130 -2.20 -13.88 0.29
CA LYS A 130 -2.51 -13.37 -1.04
C LYS A 130 -1.49 -12.30 -1.39
N LEU A 131 -0.80 -12.46 -2.51
CA LEU A 131 0.07 -11.42 -3.05
C LEU A 131 -0.64 -10.72 -4.20
N THR A 132 -0.77 -9.41 -4.09
CA THR A 132 -1.32 -8.54 -5.13
C THR A 132 -0.29 -7.50 -5.50
N ILE A 133 -0.10 -7.26 -6.80
CA ILE A 133 0.71 -6.16 -7.29
C ILE A 133 -0.25 -5.04 -7.67
N TYR A 134 -0.07 -3.89 -7.05
CA TYR A 134 -0.65 -2.64 -7.52
C TYR A 134 0.40 -1.87 -8.32
N HIS A 135 -0.03 -1.23 -9.39
CA HIS A 135 0.80 -0.36 -10.18
C HIS A 135 0.11 0.99 -10.33
N LEU A 136 0.80 2.05 -9.94
CA LEU A 136 0.38 3.41 -10.15
C LEU A 136 1.22 3.98 -11.28
N ASN A 137 0.60 4.23 -12.43
CA ASN A 137 1.32 4.81 -13.56
C ASN A 137 1.62 6.31 -13.34
N SER A 138 2.41 6.91 -14.24
CA SER A 138 2.76 8.34 -14.17
C SER A 138 1.56 9.29 -14.26
N PHE A 139 0.41 8.83 -14.76
CA PHE A 139 -0.85 9.58 -14.81
C PHE A 139 -1.74 9.35 -13.59
N PHE A 140 -1.20 8.74 -12.52
CA PHE A 140 -1.91 8.39 -11.29
C PHE A 140 -3.09 7.42 -11.49
N LYS A 141 -3.13 6.68 -12.60
CA LYS A 141 -4.08 5.59 -12.80
C LYS A 141 -3.54 4.33 -12.12
N ALA A 142 -4.32 3.79 -11.20
CA ALA A 142 -4.03 2.53 -10.52
C ALA A 142 -4.51 1.34 -11.36
N SER A 143 -3.70 0.29 -11.41
CA SER A 143 -4.06 -1.04 -11.88
C SER A 143 -3.64 -2.07 -10.85
N GLN A 144 -4.35 -3.20 -10.77
CA GLN A 144 -4.01 -4.28 -9.84
C GLN A 144 -3.97 -5.63 -10.55
N VAL A 145 -3.09 -6.51 -10.10
CA VAL A 145 -2.96 -7.89 -10.57
C VAL A 145 -2.82 -8.79 -9.35
N ALA A 146 -3.75 -9.72 -9.17
CA ALA A 146 -3.62 -10.78 -8.18
C ALA A 146 -2.57 -11.79 -8.71
N VAL A 147 -1.49 -11.96 -7.96
CA VAL A 147 -0.35 -12.75 -8.39
C VAL A 147 -0.47 -14.19 -7.96
N LEU A 148 -0.77 -14.39 -6.68
CA LEU A 148 -0.90 -15.71 -6.07
C LEU A 148 -1.79 -15.63 -4.82
N THR A 149 -2.43 -16.76 -4.53
CA THR A 149 -3.05 -17.07 -3.25
C THR A 149 -2.54 -18.44 -2.83
N ARG A 150 -1.93 -18.55 -1.65
CA ARG A 150 -1.27 -19.79 -1.21
C ARG A 150 -1.33 -19.96 0.31
N ARG A 151 -1.51 -21.19 0.78
CA ARG A 151 -1.27 -21.54 2.18
C ARG A 151 0.23 -21.73 2.43
N LEU A 152 0.77 -21.03 3.41
CA LEU A 152 2.14 -21.15 3.88
C LEU A 152 2.14 -21.78 5.26
N THR A 153 3.05 -22.73 5.48
CA THR A 153 3.36 -23.24 6.82
C THR A 153 4.23 -22.23 7.58
N ALA A 154 4.36 -22.37 8.89
CA ALA A 154 5.31 -21.58 9.67
C ALA A 154 6.73 -21.65 9.07
N GLY A 155 7.44 -20.51 9.03
CA GLY A 155 8.81 -20.39 8.56
C GLY A 155 9.00 -19.48 7.34
N LYS A 156 10.14 -19.64 6.67
CA LYS A 156 10.60 -18.79 5.56
C LYS A 156 10.19 -19.36 4.22
N HIS A 157 9.63 -18.49 3.37
CA HIS A 157 9.15 -18.82 2.04
C HIS A 157 9.68 -17.83 1.01
N ILE A 158 9.93 -18.34 -0.19
CA ILE A 158 10.23 -17.54 -1.37
C ILE A 158 9.09 -17.73 -2.36
N LEU A 159 8.42 -16.63 -2.69
CA LEU A 159 7.36 -16.62 -3.68
C LEU A 159 7.93 -16.05 -4.98
N SER A 160 8.01 -16.90 -6.01
CA SER A 160 8.45 -16.50 -7.34
C SER A 160 7.31 -15.87 -8.12
N VAL A 161 7.55 -14.68 -8.66
CA VAL A 161 6.58 -13.90 -9.41
C VAL A 161 7.17 -13.54 -10.77
N ASP A 162 6.39 -13.76 -11.83
CA ASP A 162 6.79 -13.32 -13.17
C ASP A 162 6.87 -11.80 -13.19
N ARG A 163 8.05 -11.28 -13.55
CA ARG A 163 8.30 -9.85 -13.68
C ARG A 163 7.32 -9.17 -14.64
N LYS A 164 6.77 -9.89 -15.63
CA LYS A 164 5.76 -9.34 -16.56
C LYS A 164 4.51 -8.81 -15.86
N GLN A 165 4.27 -9.21 -14.62
CA GLN A 165 3.17 -8.69 -13.80
C GLN A 165 3.46 -7.30 -13.20
N LEU A 166 4.72 -6.84 -13.23
CA LEU A 166 5.10 -5.48 -12.84
C LEU A 166 4.86 -4.51 -14.00
N GLY A 167 4.33 -3.33 -13.67
CA GLY A 167 4.23 -2.22 -14.61
C GLY A 167 5.60 -1.59 -14.88
N SER A 168 5.79 -1.11 -16.11
CA SER A 168 7.06 -0.59 -16.62
C SER A 168 7.33 0.87 -16.25
N PHE A 169 6.29 1.70 -16.07
CA PHE A 169 6.41 3.14 -15.86
C PHE A 169 5.49 3.60 -14.73
N GLY A 170 6.11 4.01 -13.63
CA GLY A 170 5.42 4.41 -12.42
C GLY A 170 5.96 3.66 -11.20
N THR A 171 5.10 3.45 -10.22
CA THR A 171 5.46 2.79 -8.97
C THR A 171 4.68 1.50 -8.81
N ASN A 172 5.38 0.38 -8.60
CA ASN A 172 4.74 -0.88 -8.22
C ASN A 172 4.72 -0.98 -6.69
N PHE A 173 3.63 -1.53 -6.16
CA PHE A 173 3.46 -1.82 -4.75
C PHE A 173 3.14 -3.31 -4.63
N LEU A 174 4.00 -4.04 -3.93
CA LEU A 174 3.75 -5.42 -3.54
C LEU A 174 2.92 -5.38 -2.28
N VAL A 175 1.75 -5.99 -2.33
CA VAL A 175 0.79 -6.03 -1.24
C VAL A 175 0.59 -7.48 -0.84
N LEU A 176 1.02 -7.82 0.37
CA LEU A 176 0.78 -9.12 0.97
C LEU A 176 -0.38 -9.00 1.96
N THR A 177 -1.42 -9.77 1.72
CA THR A 177 -2.54 -9.92 2.65
C THR A 177 -2.44 -11.28 3.33
N ILE A 178 -2.63 -11.33 4.65
CA ILE A 178 -2.57 -12.56 5.45
C ILE A 178 -3.91 -12.75 6.16
N ASN A 179 -4.56 -13.89 5.92
CA ASN A 179 -5.86 -14.24 6.52
C ASN A 179 -6.88 -13.08 6.48
N ASP A 180 -6.84 -12.26 5.42
CA ASP A 180 -7.67 -11.06 5.23
C ASP A 180 -7.64 -10.02 6.38
N SER A 181 -6.65 -10.11 7.27
CA SER A 181 -6.55 -9.34 8.52
C SER A 181 -5.18 -8.71 8.74
N GLY A 182 -4.16 -9.12 7.97
CA GLY A 182 -2.87 -8.45 7.90
C GLY A 182 -2.65 -7.86 6.52
N LEU A 183 -2.21 -6.61 6.43
CA LEU A 183 -1.85 -5.94 5.18
C LEU A 183 -0.43 -5.40 5.27
N TYR A 184 0.42 -5.80 4.33
CA TYR A 184 1.81 -5.41 4.30
C TYR A 184 2.17 -4.92 2.91
N VAL A 185 2.82 -3.76 2.83
CA VAL A 185 3.13 -3.12 1.56
C VAL A 185 4.64 -2.87 1.44
N ARG A 186 5.15 -3.13 0.24
CA ARG A 186 6.51 -2.76 -0.17
C ARG A 186 6.45 -2.06 -1.51
N THR A 187 7.10 -0.91 -1.61
CA THR A 187 7.34 -0.29 -2.91
C THR A 187 8.38 -1.10 -3.67
N CYS A 188 8.01 -1.59 -4.85
CA CYS A 188 8.88 -2.33 -5.74
C CYS A 188 9.31 -1.44 -6.92
N ASN A 189 10.49 -0.85 -6.80
CA ASN A 189 11.08 -0.09 -7.90
C ASN A 189 11.77 -1.04 -8.87
N VAL A 190 11.42 -0.96 -10.15
CA VAL A 190 12.13 -1.67 -11.21
C VAL A 190 13.38 -0.85 -11.56
N PRO A 191 14.61 -1.35 -11.32
CA PRO A 191 15.81 -0.56 -11.58
C PRO A 191 15.92 -0.20 -13.07
N LEU A 192 16.30 1.05 -13.35
CA LEU A 192 16.47 1.58 -14.72
C LEU A 192 17.44 0.74 -15.57
N THR A 193 18.45 0.13 -14.94
CA THR A 193 19.41 -0.79 -15.60
C THR A 193 18.71 -1.98 -16.25
N ILE A 194 17.65 -2.50 -15.60
CA ILE A 194 16.87 -3.62 -16.12
C ILE A 194 15.83 -3.15 -17.16
N MET A 195 15.49 -1.86 -17.20
CA MET A 195 14.71 -1.26 -18.31
C MET A 195 15.55 -1.06 -19.57
N LYS A 196 16.81 -0.62 -19.45
CA LYS A 196 17.72 -0.44 -20.60
C LYS A 196 17.93 -1.76 -21.38
N ASN A 197 18.14 -2.87 -20.67
CA ASN A 197 18.29 -4.19 -21.29
C ASN A 197 17.00 -4.69 -21.98
N LEU A 198 15.81 -4.25 -21.53
CA LEU A 198 14.54 -4.59 -22.19
C LEU A 198 14.32 -3.76 -23.46
N LEU A 199 14.68 -2.48 -23.46
CA LEU A 199 14.60 -1.63 -24.65
C LEU A 199 15.56 -2.15 -25.73
N ALA A 200 16.78 -2.54 -25.35
CA ALA A 200 17.75 -3.14 -26.26
C ALA A 200 17.25 -4.48 -26.86
N LYS A 201 16.65 -5.37 -26.05
CA LYS A 201 16.08 -6.63 -26.56
C LYS A 201 14.85 -6.44 -27.46
N ARG A 202 14.00 -5.42 -27.21
CA ARG A 202 12.87 -5.10 -28.10
C ARG A 202 13.32 -4.55 -29.45
N HIS A 203 14.44 -3.81 -29.50
CA HIS A 203 15.03 -3.38 -30.77
C HIS A 203 15.64 -4.56 -31.54
N ALA A 204 16.36 -5.46 -30.87
CA ALA A 204 16.96 -6.64 -31.51
C ALA A 204 15.92 -7.64 -32.07
N ALA A 205 14.76 -7.79 -31.41
CA ALA A 205 13.68 -8.65 -31.89
C ALA A 205 12.91 -8.04 -33.08
N LYS A 206 13.04 -6.74 -33.35
CA LYS A 206 12.41 -6.05 -34.48
C LYS A 206 13.30 -6.00 -35.74
N SER A 207 14.56 -6.42 -35.64
CA SER A 207 15.56 -6.31 -36.70
C SER A 207 15.92 -7.64 -37.38
N TYR A 208 15.17 -8.73 -37.14
CA TYR A 208 15.28 -9.94 -37.96
C TYR A 208 14.17 -9.93 -39.03
N PRO A 209 14.46 -9.58 -40.30
CA PRO A 209 13.57 -9.93 -41.40
C PRO A 209 13.59 -11.45 -41.57
N ALA A 210 12.42 -12.04 -41.78
CA ALA A 210 12.27 -13.44 -42.14
C ALA A 210 13.15 -13.75 -43.37
N SER A 211 14.05 -14.72 -43.23
CA SER A 211 14.76 -15.27 -44.39
C SER A 211 13.75 -15.95 -45.32
N PRO A 212 13.76 -15.66 -46.63
CA PRO A 212 12.93 -16.38 -47.58
C PRO A 212 13.53 -17.78 -47.78
N HIS A 213 12.73 -18.81 -47.50
CA HIS A 213 13.01 -20.17 -47.93
C HIS A 213 12.96 -20.24 -49.47
N ARG A 214 13.93 -21.00 -50.01
CA ARG A 214 14.06 -21.39 -51.42
C ARG A 214 12.84 -22.12 -51.94
#